data_AF-A0A3M7CBL2-F1
#
_entry.id   AF-A0A3M7CBL2-F1
#
_cell.length_a   1.000
_cell.length_b   1.000
_cell.length_c   1.000
_cell.angle_alpha   90.00
_cell.angle_beta   90.00
_cell.angle_gamma   90.00
#
_symmetry.space_group_name_H-M   'P 1'
#
loop_
_entity.id
_entity.type
_entity.pdbx_description
1 polymer ?
#
loop_
_entity_poly.entity_id
_entity_poly.type
_entity_poly.pdbx_seq_one_letter_code
_entity_poly.pdbx_strand_id
1 'polypeptide(L)'
;MPMLQMPEVPAVHAGKMTAYLLHNSEHFFPPLNMLCTLSNLGLTVFCFLHRDSSSACADKLPFVGSAFGLSVATTAYALGIMVPMNRRMATLADNLNVNSADDKSEKELRQLQKRWQKLNYGRATIMIASAIAGVFGLLQDGSTLRL
;
A
#
# COMPACT_ATOMS: atom_id res chain seq x y z
N MET A 1 -7.80 1.16 3.44
CA MET A 1 -8.99 1.66 4.16
C MET A 1 -9.49 2.90 3.44
N PRO A 2 -10.76 2.97 3.01
CA PRO A 2 -11.32 4.19 2.44
C PRO A 2 -11.48 5.22 3.56
N MET A 3 -10.87 6.38 3.38
CA MET A 3 -11.10 7.52 4.27
C MET A 3 -12.47 8.10 3.89
N LEU A 4 -13.47 7.92 4.76
CA LEU A 4 -14.82 8.40 4.52
C LEU A 4 -14.82 9.94 4.56
N GLN A 5 -14.85 10.57 3.40
CA GLN A 5 -15.16 12.00 3.28
C GLN A 5 -16.65 12.17 3.54
N MET A 6 -17.00 12.47 4.79
CA MET A 6 -18.35 12.86 5.18
C MET A 6 -18.32 14.38 5.45
N PRO A 7 -18.77 15.22 4.48
CA PRO A 7 -18.85 16.66 4.66
C PRO A 7 -19.74 17.04 5.85
N GLU A 8 -20.80 16.27 6.07
CA GLU A 8 -21.76 16.44 7.16
C GLU A 8 -21.20 16.13 8.57
N VAL A 9 -20.08 15.41 8.68
CA VAL A 9 -19.50 15.05 9.97
C VAL A 9 -18.47 16.10 10.38
N PRO A 10 -18.53 16.69 11.59
CA PRO A 10 -17.54 17.66 12.06
C PRO A 10 -16.09 17.14 11.94
N ALA A 11 -15.17 18.02 11.53
CA ALA A 11 -13.79 17.64 11.23
C ALA A 11 -13.06 16.97 12.40
N VAL A 12 -13.40 17.32 13.64
CA VAL A 12 -12.90 16.69 14.87
C VAL A 12 -13.17 15.18 14.88
N HIS A 13 -14.40 14.76 14.58
CA HIS A 13 -14.78 13.34 14.56
C HIS A 13 -14.13 12.60 13.39
N ALA A 14 -14.09 13.23 12.21
CA ALA A 14 -13.40 12.68 11.05
C ALA A 14 -11.89 12.49 11.32
N GLY A 15 -11.26 13.44 12.03
CA GLY A 15 -9.87 13.38 12.48
C GLY A 15 -9.62 12.21 13.44
N LYS A 16 -10.45 12.06 14.48
CA LYS A 16 -10.37 10.94 15.44
C LYS A 16 -10.50 9.58 14.76
N MET A 17 -11.47 9.43 13.87
CA MET A 17 -11.66 8.18 13.13
C MET A 17 -10.46 7.90 12.21
N THR A 18 -9.93 8.94 11.56
CA THR A 18 -8.74 8.82 10.70
C THR A 18 -7.53 8.36 11.51
N ALA A 19 -7.26 8.97 12.67
CA ALA A 19 -6.17 8.58 13.55
C ALA A 19 -6.31 7.14 14.06
N TYR A 20 -7.52 6.74 14.47
CA TYR A 20 -7.79 5.37 14.91
C TYR A 20 -7.57 4.33 13.79
N LEU A 21 -8.07 4.60 12.58
CA LEU A 21 -7.89 3.71 11.43
C LEU A 21 -6.43 3.62 11.02
N LEU A 22 -5.71 4.75 11.06
CA LEU A 22 -4.29 4.81 10.76
C LEU A 22 -3.48 3.96 11.74
N HIS A 23 -3.70 4.14 13.04
CA HIS A 23 -3.01 3.39 14.09
C HIS A 23 -3.19 1.87 13.92
N ASN A 24 -4.43 1.41 13.69
CA ASN A 24 -4.70 0.00 13.45
C ASN A 24 -4.08 -0.50 12.12
N SER A 25 -4.10 0.33 11.09
CA SER A 25 -3.52 -0.02 9.79
C SER A 25 -1.99 -0.20 9.85
N GLU A 26 -1.31 0.57 10.71
CA GLU A 26 0.14 0.51 10.92
C GLU A 26 0.57 -0.78 11.62
N HIS A 27 -0.31 -1.41 12.40
CA HIS A 27 -0.02 -2.71 13.00
C HIS A 27 -0.22 -3.89 12.05
N PHE A 28 -1.17 -3.80 11.11
CA PHE A 28 -1.54 -4.95 10.27
C PHE A 28 -0.85 -4.97 8.90
N PHE A 29 -0.86 -3.84 8.18
CA PHE A 29 -0.42 -3.83 6.78
C PHE A 29 1.12 -3.89 6.59
N PRO A 30 1.96 -3.26 7.44
CA PRO A 30 3.40 -3.35 7.26
C PRO A 30 3.96 -4.77 7.43
N PRO A 31 3.59 -5.56 8.46
CA PRO A 31 4.03 -6.95 8.56
C PRO A 31 3.57 -7.80 7.37
N LEU A 32 2.31 -7.64 6.93
CA LEU A 32 1.78 -8.36 5.77
C LEU A 32 2.57 -8.04 4.50
N ASN A 33 2.82 -6.76 4.25
CA ASN A 33 3.60 -6.31 3.08
C ASN A 33 5.06 -6.77 3.15
N MET A 34 5.66 -6.82 4.35
CA MET A 34 7.00 -7.35 4.58
C MET A 34 7.07 -8.84 4.21
N LEU A 35 6.10 -9.64 4.67
CA LEU A 35 6.02 -11.07 4.32
C LEU A 35 5.90 -11.26 2.81
N CYS A 36 5.02 -10.52 2.13
CA CYS A 36 4.89 -10.59 0.67
C CYS A 36 6.20 -10.23 -0.05
N THR A 37 6.88 -9.18 0.41
CA THR A 37 8.14 -8.72 -0.20
C THR A 37 9.26 -9.74 -0.03
N LEU A 38 9.40 -10.33 1.17
CA LEU A 38 10.40 -11.36 1.44
C LEU A 38 10.14 -12.65 0.66
N SER A 39 8.88 -13.08 0.57
CA SER A 39 8.49 -14.25 -0.24
C SER A 39 8.79 -14.03 -1.72
N ASN A 40 8.45 -12.86 -2.28
CA ASN A 40 8.75 -12.52 -3.67
C ASN A 40 10.26 -12.42 -3.93
N LEU A 41 11.04 -11.91 -2.98
CA LEU A 41 12.50 -11.90 -3.04
C LEU A 41 13.05 -13.32 -3.08
N GLY A 42 12.61 -14.18 -2.16
CA GLY A 42 13.03 -15.59 -2.11
C GLY A 42 12.74 -16.32 -3.41
N LEU A 43 11.53 -16.17 -3.97
CA LEU A 43 11.15 -16.76 -5.25
C LEU A 43 11.97 -16.20 -6.42
N THR A 44 12.26 -14.89 -6.43
CA THR A 44 13.08 -14.26 -7.47
C THR A 44 14.51 -14.80 -7.44
N VAL A 45 15.13 -14.87 -6.25
CA VAL A 45 16.47 -15.43 -6.06
C VAL A 45 16.50 -16.90 -6.46
N PHE A 46 15.51 -17.69 -6.04
CA PHE A 46 15.42 -19.10 -6.40
C PHE A 46 15.32 -19.30 -7.92
N CYS A 47 14.42 -18.58 -8.59
CA CYS A 47 14.26 -18.65 -10.05
C CYS A 47 15.53 -18.18 -10.77
N PHE A 48 16.21 -17.15 -10.25
CA PHE A 48 17.44 -16.63 -10.83
C PHE A 48 18.59 -17.65 -10.76
N LEU A 49 18.74 -18.34 -9.63
CA LEU A 49 19.78 -19.36 -9.44
C LEU A 49 19.54 -20.62 -10.29
N HIS A 50 18.29 -20.98 -10.53
CA HIS A 50 17.92 -22.19 -11.29
C HIS A 50 17.53 -21.93 -12.74
N ARG A 51 17.67 -20.69 -13.24
CA ARG A 51 17.23 -20.28 -14.58
C ARG A 51 17.84 -21.13 -15.70
N ASP A 52 19.10 -21.53 -15.54
CA ASP A 52 19.84 -22.27 -16.58
C ASP A 52 19.57 -23.79 -16.48
N SER A 53 19.07 -24.25 -15.32
CA SER A 53 18.72 -25.66 -15.07
C SER A 53 17.24 -25.98 -15.26
N SER A 54 16.37 -24.97 -15.34
CA SER A 54 14.92 -25.13 -15.42
C SER A 54 14.30 -24.02 -16.29
N SER A 55 13.70 -24.42 -17.41
CA SER A 55 12.97 -23.49 -18.29
C SER A 55 11.81 -22.81 -17.57
N ALA A 56 11.11 -23.52 -16.67
CA ALA A 56 10.05 -22.93 -15.85
C ALA A 56 10.58 -21.80 -14.95
N CYS A 57 11.78 -21.93 -14.38
CA CYS A 57 12.39 -20.85 -13.59
C CYS A 57 12.76 -19.64 -14.45
N ALA A 58 13.27 -19.86 -15.67
CA ALA A 58 13.59 -18.79 -16.61
C ALA A 58 12.33 -18.02 -17.06
N ASP A 59 11.25 -18.74 -17.37
CA ASP A 59 9.99 -18.16 -17.84
C ASP A 59 9.26 -17.36 -16.75
N LYS A 60 9.35 -17.80 -15.49
CA LYS A 60 8.74 -17.13 -14.33
C LYS A 60 9.52 -15.91 -13.84
N LEU A 61 10.84 -15.89 -14.05
CA LEU A 61 11.73 -14.84 -13.55
C LEU A 61 11.28 -13.40 -13.87
N PRO A 62 10.83 -13.04 -15.09
CA PRO A 62 10.36 -11.69 -15.36
C PRO A 62 9.10 -11.31 -14.56
N PHE A 63 8.19 -12.26 -14.32
CA PHE A 63 6.94 -12.01 -13.59
C PHE A 63 7.17 -11.90 -12.09
N VAL A 64 7.92 -12.85 -11.52
CA VAL A 64 8.27 -12.84 -10.08
C VAL A 64 9.17 -11.65 -9.76
N GLY A 65 10.13 -11.33 -10.63
CA GLY A 65 10.98 -10.14 -10.51
C GLY A 65 10.19 -8.83 -10.58
N SER A 66 9.21 -8.75 -11.49
CA SER A 66 8.30 -7.59 -11.56
C SER A 66 7.43 -7.47 -10.30
N ALA A 67 6.90 -8.59 -9.79
CA ALA A 67 6.14 -8.61 -8.54
C ALA A 67 6.99 -8.15 -7.34
N PHE A 68 8.24 -8.58 -7.26
CA PHE A 68 9.18 -8.10 -6.25
C PHE A 68 9.43 -6.59 -6.39
N GLY A 69 9.75 -6.11 -7.59
CA GLY A 69 9.98 -4.68 -7.85
C GLY A 69 8.78 -3.81 -7.50
N LEU A 70 7.56 -4.24 -7.85
CA LEU A 70 6.32 -3.54 -7.50
C LEU A 70 6.02 -3.57 -5.99
N SER A 71 6.38 -4.64 -5.29
CA SER A 71 6.29 -4.73 -3.82
C SER A 71 7.23 -3.73 -3.14
N VAL A 72 8.47 -3.61 -3.64
CA VAL A 72 9.44 -2.60 -3.17
C VAL A 72 8.94 -1.19 -3.46
N ALA A 73 8.44 -0.93 -4.67
CA ALA A 73 7.89 0.37 -5.05
C ALA A 73 6.69 0.77 -4.17
N THR A 74 5.80 -0.17 -3.86
CA THR A 74 4.67 0.04 -2.94
C THR A 74 5.17 0.46 -1.56
N THR A 75 6.22 -0.20 -1.06
CA THR A 75 6.82 0.09 0.24
C THR A 75 7.44 1.48 0.26
N ALA A 76 8.25 1.82 -0.75
CA ALA A 76 8.84 3.14 -0.91
C ALA A 76 7.78 4.24 -0.99
N TYR A 77 6.71 4.01 -1.75
CA TYR A 77 5.57 4.94 -1.85
C TYR A 77 4.89 5.14 -0.49
N ALA A 78 4.64 4.06 0.24
CA ALA A 78 4.00 4.13 1.54
C ALA A 78 4.84 4.93 2.55
N LEU A 79 6.13 4.61 2.68
CA LEU A 79 7.02 5.27 3.63
C LEU A 79 7.34 6.71 3.24
N GLY A 80 7.57 6.97 1.94
CA GLY A 80 7.97 8.29 1.46
C GLY A 80 6.83 9.31 1.35
N ILE A 81 5.60 8.85 1.09
CA ILE A 81 4.47 9.75 0.79
C ILE A 81 3.34 9.58 1.80
N MET A 82 2.90 8.35 2.06
CA MET A 82 1.70 8.12 2.88
C MET A 82 1.96 8.33 4.37
N VAL A 83 3.05 7.79 4.92
CA VAL A 83 3.41 7.94 6.34
C VAL A 83 3.55 9.41 6.79
N PRO A 84 4.31 10.29 6.11
CA PRO A 84 4.42 11.68 6.55
C PRO A 84 3.07 12.41 6.49
N MET A 85 2.24 12.11 5.49
CA MET A 85 0.89 12.64 5.38
C MET A 85 -0.02 12.15 6.52
N ASN A 86 0.09 10.87 6.90
CA ASN A 86 -0.63 10.30 8.05
C ASN A 86 -0.27 11.01 9.36
N ARG A 87 1.02 11.21 9.60
CA ARG A 87 1.52 11.93 10.78
C ARG A 87 1.00 13.38 10.83
N ARG A 88 0.99 14.07 9.67
CA ARG A 88 0.44 15.42 9.58
C ARG A 88 -1.06 15.47 9.88
N MET A 89 -1.84 14.55 9.32
CA MET A 89 -3.28 14.44 9.60
C MET A 89 -3.55 14.14 11.07
N ALA A 90 -2.74 13.30 11.72
CA ALA A 90 -2.86 13.04 13.16
C ALA A 90 -2.61 14.32 13.98
N THR A 91 -1.56 15.08 13.65
CA THR A 91 -1.28 16.36 14.33
C THR A 91 -2.42 17.37 14.18
N LEU A 92 -3.00 17.48 12.98
CA LEU A 92 -4.13 18.38 12.73
C LEU A 92 -5.40 17.92 13.46
N ALA A 93 -5.61 16.61 13.58
CA ALA A 93 -6.70 16.06 14.38
C ALA A 93 -6.53 16.38 15.87
N ASP A 94 -5.31 16.34 16.40
CA ASP A 94 -5.02 16.72 17.79
C ASP A 94 -5.24 18.22 18.01
N ASN A 95 -4.83 19.08 17.09
CA ASN A 95 -5.12 20.52 17.16
C ASN A 95 -6.64 20.79 17.21
N LEU A 96 -7.42 20.09 16.37
CA LEU A 96 -8.88 20.19 16.35
C LEU A 96 -9.54 19.61 17.60
N ASN A 97 -8.91 18.65 18.28
CA ASN A 97 -9.37 18.16 19.58
C ASN A 97 -9.19 19.20 20.70
N VAL A 98 -8.11 20.01 20.63
CA VAL A 98 -7.84 21.09 21.59
C VAL A 98 -8.69 22.32 21.29
N ASN A 99 -8.83 22.68 20.02
CA ASN A 99 -9.64 23.79 19.55
C ASN A 99 -10.51 23.38 18.35
N SER A 100 -11.76 23.02 18.62
CA SER A 100 -12.71 22.58 17.59
C SER A 100 -13.14 23.68 16.63
N ALA A 101 -12.85 24.95 16.92
CA ALA A 101 -13.15 26.09 16.05
C ALA A 101 -11.94 26.52 15.21
N ASP A 102 -10.86 25.73 15.17
CA ASP A 102 -9.69 26.01 14.32
C ASP A 102 -9.98 25.72 12.84
N ASP A 103 -10.52 26.75 12.19
CA ASP A 103 -10.89 26.80 10.78
C ASP A 103 -9.72 26.47 9.83
N LYS A 104 -8.47 26.75 10.24
CA LYS A 104 -7.28 26.48 9.44
C LYS A 104 -6.93 25.00 9.48
N SER A 105 -6.91 24.41 10.67
CA SER A 105 -6.62 22.97 10.83
C SER A 105 -7.71 22.11 10.18
N GLU A 106 -8.97 22.54 10.21
CA GLU A 106 -10.06 21.86 9.50
C GLU A 106 -9.83 21.84 7.99
N LYS A 107 -9.58 23.01 7.36
CA LYS A 107 -9.37 23.11 5.91
C LYS A 107 -8.18 22.28 5.47
N GLU A 108 -7.06 22.35 6.20
CA GLU A 108 -5.85 21.59 5.90
C GLU A 108 -6.09 20.08 6.04
N LEU A 109 -6.79 19.64 7.10
CA LEU A 109 -7.13 18.24 7.30
C LEU A 109 -7.97 17.72 6.13
N ARG A 110 -9.04 18.40 5.74
CA ARG A 110 -9.91 17.98 4.61
C ARG A 110 -9.16 17.91 3.28
N GLN A 111 -8.26 18.85 3.03
CA GLN A 111 -7.41 18.82 1.82
C GLN A 111 -6.48 17.61 1.83
N LEU A 112 -5.84 17.32 2.98
CA LEU A 112 -4.98 16.16 3.13
C LEU A 112 -5.76 14.86 2.99
N GLN A 113 -6.96 14.75 3.56
CA GLN A 113 -7.82 13.57 3.39
C GLN A 113 -8.14 13.30 1.90
N LYS A 114 -8.48 14.35 1.14
CA LYS A 114 -8.71 14.26 -0.33
C LYS A 114 -7.48 13.79 -1.08
N ARG A 115 -6.33 14.40 -0.78
CA ARG A 115 -5.05 14.04 -1.41
C ARG A 115 -4.66 12.61 -1.05
N TRP A 116 -4.82 12.23 0.21
CA TRP A 116 -4.54 10.90 0.71
C TRP A 116 -5.36 9.84 -0.03
N GLN A 117 -6.66 10.07 -0.20
CA GLN A 117 -7.52 9.12 -0.91
C GLN A 117 -7.06 8.91 -2.36
N LYS A 118 -6.74 10.00 -3.07
CA LYS A 118 -6.23 9.93 -4.44
C LYS A 118 -4.91 9.15 -4.52
N LEU A 119 -3.97 9.43 -3.63
CA LEU A 119 -2.67 8.76 -3.59
C LEU A 119 -2.81 7.30 -3.16
N ASN A 120 -3.77 6.98 -2.28
CA ASN A 120 -4.02 5.62 -1.86
C ASN A 120 -4.58 4.75 -3.00
N TYR A 121 -5.37 5.32 -3.94
CA TYR A 121 -5.74 4.61 -5.17
C TYR A 121 -4.51 4.26 -6.00
N GLY A 122 -3.57 5.20 -6.19
CA GLY A 122 -2.31 4.93 -6.89
C GLY A 122 -1.51 3.81 -6.24
N ARG A 123 -1.38 3.83 -4.90
CA ARG A 123 -0.74 2.76 -4.14
C ARG A 123 -1.46 1.41 -4.34
N ALA A 124 -2.79 1.41 -4.28
CA ALA A 124 -3.59 0.20 -4.48
C ALA A 124 -3.40 -0.38 -5.89
N THR A 125 -3.29 0.47 -6.92
CA THR A 125 -2.99 0.03 -8.30
C THR A 125 -1.64 -0.69 -8.38
N ILE A 126 -0.59 -0.18 -7.73
CA ILE A 126 0.73 -0.84 -7.69
C ILE A 126 0.63 -2.19 -6.97
N MET A 127 -0.10 -2.27 -5.86
CA MET A 127 -0.32 -3.52 -5.13
C MET A 127 -1.08 -4.56 -5.96
N ILE A 128 -2.13 -4.13 -6.68
CA ILE A 128 -2.89 -5.01 -7.58
C ILE A 128 -2.01 -5.49 -8.73
N ALA A 129 -1.24 -4.61 -9.36
CA ALA A 129 -0.30 -4.99 -10.41
C ALA A 129 0.74 -6.01 -9.91
N SER A 130 1.26 -5.81 -8.69
CA SER A 130 2.17 -6.74 -8.03
C SER A 130 1.53 -8.11 -7.81
N ALA A 131 0.26 -8.14 -7.37
CA ALA A 131 -0.47 -9.38 -7.15
C ALA A 131 -0.73 -10.12 -8.47
N ILE A 132 -1.13 -9.39 -9.53
CA ILE A 132 -1.36 -9.96 -10.86
C ILE A 132 -0.05 -10.57 -11.39
N ALA A 133 1.07 -9.84 -11.34
CA ALA A 133 2.36 -10.34 -11.78
C ALA A 133 2.79 -11.60 -11.01
N GLY A 134 2.58 -11.62 -9.69
CA GLY A 134 2.87 -12.79 -8.86
C GLY A 134 2.00 -14.00 -9.22
N VAL A 135 0.70 -13.80 -9.43
CA VAL A 135 -0.23 -14.87 -9.84
C VAL A 135 0.13 -15.43 -11.21
N PHE A 136 0.43 -14.56 -12.19
CA PHE A 136 0.88 -15.01 -13.51
C PHE A 136 2.16 -15.83 -13.42
N GLY A 137 3.16 -15.37 -12.66
CA GLY A 137 4.39 -16.13 -12.43
C GLY A 137 4.15 -17.48 -11.73
N LEU A 138 3.16 -17.59 -10.84
CA LEU A 138 2.80 -18.87 -10.22
C LEU A 138 2.11 -19.82 -11.21
N LEU A 139 1.21 -19.31 -12.05
CA LEU A 139 0.40 -20.11 -12.98
C LEU A 139 1.15 -20.55 -14.25
N GLN A 140 2.36 -20.03 -14.47
CA GLN A 140 3.18 -20.32 -15.65
C GLN A 140 3.88 -21.69 -15.60
N ASP A 141 3.46 -22.61 -14.73
CA ASP A 141 3.99 -23.99 -14.64
C ASP A 141 3.57 -24.91 -15.80
N GLY A 142 3.06 -24.39 -16.92
CA GLY A 142 2.74 -25.18 -18.11
C GLY A 142 1.61 -26.22 -17.93
N SER A 143 1.07 -26.40 -16.72
CA SER A 143 -0.05 -27.33 -16.45
C SER A 143 -1.43 -26.69 -16.58
N THR A 144 -1.53 -25.36 -16.45
CA THR A 144 -2.82 -24.63 -16.34
C THR A 144 -3.19 -23.79 -17.55
N LEU A 145 -2.30 -23.63 -18.54
CA LEU A 145 -2.58 -22.96 -19.82
C LEU A 145 -2.65 -23.99 -20.96
N ARG A 146 -3.48 -25.02 -20.77
CA ARG A 146 -4.12 -25.75 -21.88
C ARG A 146 -5.58 -25.30 -21.92
N LEU A 147 -5.81 -24.11 -22.46
CA LEU A 147 -7.14 -23.68 -22.92
C LEU A 147 -7.09 -23.58 -24.44
#